data_AF-A0A430ABS1-F1
#
_entry.id   AF-A0A430ABS1-F1
#
_cell.length_a   1.000
_cell.length_b   1.000
_cell.length_c   1.000
_cell.angle_alpha   90.00
_cell.angle_beta   90.00
_cell.angle_gamma   90.00
#
_symmetry.space_group_name_H-M   'P 1'
#
loop_
_entity.id
_entity.type
_entity.pdbx_description
1 polymer ?
#
loop_
_entity_poly.entity_id
_entity_poly.type
_entity_poly.pdbx_seq_one_letter_code
_entity_poly.pdbx_strand_id
1 'polypeptide(L)'
;MSHTKNNQPIKEITHQDIYKLQDTWEQLQSWHEVLGMLEEFFEDETRPVNKQKLVRKYYASSKVFRVFHKDFNQTMERMKKQIVELRCRKKV
;
A
#
# COMPACT_ATOMS: atom_id res chain seq x y z
N MET A 1 17.70 9.29 -30.50
CA MET A 1 17.37 7.87 -30.75
C MET A 1 18.37 7.01 -29.99
N SER A 2 17.96 6.41 -28.88
CA SER A 2 18.83 5.53 -28.07
C SER A 2 18.68 4.09 -28.53
N HIS A 3 19.68 3.56 -29.23
CA HIS A 3 19.75 2.15 -29.62
C HIS A 3 20.52 1.34 -28.55
N THR A 4 19.92 0.25 -28.07
CA THR A 4 20.64 -0.80 -27.32
C THR A 4 21.28 -1.81 -28.27
N LYS A 5 22.39 -2.42 -27.84
CA LYS A 5 23.21 -3.41 -28.59
C LYS A 5 22.47 -4.67 -29.08
N ASN A 6 21.19 -4.81 -28.75
CA ASN A 6 20.33 -5.90 -29.19
C ASN A 6 18.97 -5.25 -29.48
N ASN A 7 18.45 -5.36 -30.71
CA ASN A 7 17.16 -4.81 -31.20
C ASN A 7 15.93 -5.40 -30.47
N GLN A 8 16.02 -5.62 -29.17
CA GLN A 8 14.88 -5.99 -28.36
C GLN A 8 14.07 -4.74 -28.10
N PRO A 9 12.78 -4.74 -28.45
CA PRO A 9 11.92 -3.63 -28.15
C PRO A 9 11.93 -3.39 -26.64
N ILE A 10 12.37 -2.20 -26.22
CA ILE A 10 12.36 -1.83 -24.82
C ILE A 10 10.94 -1.35 -24.54
N LYS A 11 10.30 -1.89 -23.50
CA LYS A 11 9.03 -1.33 -23.04
C LYS A 11 9.31 0.07 -22.52
N GLU A 12 8.82 1.09 -23.22
CA GLU A 12 8.98 2.47 -22.80
C GLU A 12 8.12 2.71 -21.56
N ILE A 13 8.77 2.86 -20.40
CA ILE A 13 8.13 3.33 -19.17
C ILE A 13 8.01 4.85 -19.30
N THR A 14 6.79 5.36 -19.35
CA THR A 14 6.57 6.81 -19.47
C THR A 14 6.73 7.51 -18.13
N HIS A 15 7.03 8.80 -18.13
CA HIS A 15 7.03 9.60 -16.89
C HIS A 15 5.69 9.51 -16.14
N GLN A 16 4.57 9.41 -16.86
CA GLN A 16 3.25 9.24 -16.24
C GLN A 16 3.14 7.92 -15.46
N ASP A 17 3.80 6.86 -15.92
CA ASP A 17 3.81 5.57 -15.21
C ASP A 17 4.62 5.64 -13.92
N ILE A 18 5.75 6.37 -13.94
CA ILE A 18 6.58 6.63 -12.76
C ILE A 18 5.77 7.41 -11.72
N TYR A 19 5.07 8.46 -12.12
CA TYR A 19 4.20 9.24 -11.23
C TYR A 19 3.07 8.40 -10.62
N LYS A 20 2.41 7.54 -11.41
CA LYS A 20 1.34 6.65 -10.91
C LYS A 20 1.84 5.63 -9.89
N LEU A 21 3.06 5.14 -10.08
CA LEU A 21 3.71 4.24 -9.14
C LEU A 21 4.10 4.98 -7.84
N GLN A 22 4.64 6.19 -7.94
CA GLN A 22 4.95 7.03 -6.78
C GLN A 22 3.70 7.37 -5.96
N ASP A 23 2.61 7.82 -6.58
CA ASP A 23 1.34 8.08 -5.89
C ASP A 23 0.80 6.84 -5.16
N THR A 24 0.94 5.66 -5.78
CA THR A 24 0.51 4.40 -5.16
C THR A 24 1.41 4.01 -3.98
N TRP A 25 2.71 4.30 -4.07
CA TRP A 25 3.66 4.08 -2.98
C TRP A 25 3.43 5.05 -1.82
N GLU A 26 3.21 6.34 -2.09
CA GLU A 26 2.90 7.35 -1.07
C GLU A 26 1.61 7.01 -0.31
N GLN A 27 0.59 6.53 -1.02
CA GLN A 27 -0.65 6.06 -0.41
C GLN A 27 -0.47 4.81 0.45
N LEU A 28 0.49 3.92 0.15
CA LEU A 28 0.83 2.81 1.03
C LEU A 28 1.61 3.28 2.26
N GLN A 29 2.52 4.22 2.07
CA GLN A 29 3.35 4.76 3.14
C GLN A 29 2.56 5.59 4.15
N SER A 30 1.48 6.25 3.73
CA SER A 30 0.60 7.01 4.65
C SER A 30 -0.05 6.13 5.72
N TRP A 31 -0.14 4.81 5.50
CA TRP A 31 -0.64 3.87 6.49
C TRP A 31 0.40 3.39 7.49
N HIS A 32 1.68 3.70 7.30
CA HIS A 32 2.77 3.19 8.13
C HIS A 32 2.61 3.60 9.61
N GLU A 33 2.29 4.86 9.88
CA GLU A 33 2.09 5.38 11.23
C GLU A 33 0.85 4.76 11.92
N VAL A 34 -0.22 4.57 11.15
CA VAL A 34 -1.47 3.94 11.62
C VAL A 34 -1.25 2.48 11.99
N LEU A 35 -0.44 1.76 11.22
CA LEU A 35 -0.07 0.38 11.49
C LEU A 35 0.82 0.27 12.74
N GLY A 36 1.79 1.16 12.91
CA GLY A 36 2.62 1.19 14.12
C GLY A 36 1.81 1.39 15.40
N MET A 37 0.80 2.27 15.38
CA MET A 37 -0.10 2.44 16.52
C MET A 37 -0.93 1.18 16.83
N LEU A 38 -1.32 0.40 15.82
CA LEU A 38 -2.03 -0.86 16.03
C LEU A 38 -1.11 -1.94 16.60
N GLU A 39 0.13 -2.01 16.10
CA GLU A 39 1.16 -2.94 16.58
C GLU A 39 1.46 -2.70 18.06
N GLU A 40 1.76 -1.46 18.46
CA GLU A 40 1.97 -1.09 19.88
C GLU A 40 0.76 -1.42 20.77
N PHE A 41 -0.46 -1.32 20.23
CA PHE A 41 -1.68 -1.65 20.98
C PHE A 41 -1.81 -3.16 21.23
N PHE A 42 -1.47 -3.99 20.24
CA PHE A 42 -1.61 -5.44 20.34
C PHE A 42 -0.43 -6.11 21.07
N GLU A 43 0.75 -5.49 21.11
CA GLU A 43 1.91 -5.99 21.85
C GLU A 43 1.84 -5.77 23.37
N ASP A 44 0.94 -4.91 23.88
CA ASP A 44 0.76 -4.62 25.32
C ASP A 44 -0.01 -5.77 26.03
N GLU A 45 0.59 -6.97 26.10
CA GLU A 45 0.01 -8.19 26.68
C GLU A 45 -0.03 -8.19 28.22
N THR A 46 0.77 -7.34 28.88
CA THR A 46 1.05 -7.43 30.33
C THR A 46 0.35 -6.37 31.18
N ARG A 47 -0.43 -5.45 30.58
CA ARG A 47 -1.08 -4.37 31.33
C ARG A 47 -2.24 -4.87 32.20
N PRO A 48 -2.33 -4.46 33.49
CA PRO A 48 -3.51 -4.74 34.31
C PRO A 48 -4.78 -4.21 33.64
N VAL A 49 -5.71 -5.12 33.36
CA VAL A 49 -6.83 -4.89 32.44
C VAL A 49 -7.93 -4.07 33.09
N ASN A 50 -7.97 -2.77 32.79
CA ASN A 50 -9.22 -2.01 32.93
C ASN A 50 -10.14 -2.39 31.76
N LYS A 51 -11.11 -3.29 32.03
CA LYS A 51 -12.01 -3.87 31.02
C LYS A 51 -12.75 -2.81 30.19
N GLN A 52 -13.23 -1.72 30.80
CA GLN A 52 -13.90 -0.64 30.05
C GLN A 52 -12.95 0.11 29.12
N LYS A 53 -11.74 0.41 29.59
CA LYS A 53 -10.70 1.08 28.79
C LYS A 53 -10.24 0.19 27.64
N LEU A 54 -10.10 -1.12 27.87
CA LEU A 54 -9.75 -2.11 26.86
C LEU A 54 -10.80 -2.18 25.75
N VAL A 55 -12.08 -2.30 26.11
CA VAL A 55 -13.19 -2.36 25.12
C VAL A 55 -13.23 -1.10 24.25
N ARG A 56 -13.05 0.08 24.84
CA ARG A 56 -13.02 1.36 24.08
C ARG A 56 -11.84 1.42 23.11
N LYS A 57 -10.64 1.05 23.56
CA LYS A 57 -9.44 1.04 22.72
C LYS A 57 -9.51 -0.02 21.62
N TYR A 58 -10.03 -1.20 21.93
CA TYR A 58 -10.28 -2.26 20.94
C TYR A 58 -11.26 -1.80 19.88
N TYR A 59 -12.36 -1.16 20.28
CA TYR A 59 -13.34 -0.62 19.32
C TYR A 59 -12.73 0.44 18.40
N ALA A 60 -11.92 1.36 18.94
CA ALA A 60 -11.19 2.35 18.14
C ALA A 60 -10.22 1.68 17.16
N SER A 61 -9.42 0.73 17.64
CA SER A 61 -8.44 -0.03 16.83
C SER A 61 -9.14 -0.85 15.75
N SER A 62 -10.28 -1.46 16.05
CA SER A 62 -11.11 -2.20 15.10
C SER A 62 -11.64 -1.29 13.98
N LYS A 63 -12.05 -0.06 14.30
CA LYS A 63 -12.49 0.91 13.28
C LYS A 63 -11.33 1.32 12.38
N VAL A 64 -10.18 1.65 12.96
CA VAL A 64 -8.96 2.01 12.22
C VAL A 64 -8.53 0.86 11.31
N PHE A 65 -8.44 -0.35 11.85
CA PHE A 65 -8.12 -1.56 11.09
C PHE A 65 -9.08 -1.78 9.93
N ARG A 66 -10.40 -1.58 10.13
CA ARG A 66 -11.38 -1.81 9.08
C ARG A 66 -11.26 -0.81 7.92
N VAL A 67 -10.91 0.45 8.22
CA VAL A 67 -10.66 1.46 7.19
C VAL A 67 -9.34 1.17 6.48
N PHE A 68 -8.26 0.94 7.23
CA PHE A 68 -6.96 0.53 6.69
C PHE A 68 -7.09 -0.67 5.75
N HIS A 69 -7.71 -1.75 6.22
CA HIS A 69 -7.83 -2.99 5.46
C HIS A 69 -8.60 -2.78 4.16
N LYS A 70 -9.63 -1.93 4.17
CA LYS A 70 -10.38 -1.60 2.95
C LYS A 70 -9.50 -0.84 1.96
N ASP A 71 -8.84 0.22 2.40
CA ASP A 71 -8.04 1.09 1.54
C ASP A 71 -6.77 0.39 1.03
N PHE A 72 -6.16 -0.44 1.87
CA PHE A 72 -5.04 -1.32 1.50
C PHE A 72 -5.45 -2.26 0.36
N ASN A 73 -6.58 -2.97 0.50
CA ASN A 73 -7.06 -3.88 -0.55
C ASN A 73 -7.37 -3.15 -1.87
N GLN A 74 -7.98 -1.96 -1.79
CA GLN A 74 -8.25 -1.14 -2.98
C GLN A 74 -6.95 -0.68 -3.67
N THR A 75 -5.97 -0.26 -2.87
CA THR A 75 -4.64 0.17 -3.35
C THR A 75 -3.89 -0.99 -3.98
N MET A 76 -3.97 -2.18 -3.39
CA MET A 76 -3.37 -3.41 -3.91
C MET A 76 -3.95 -3.80 -5.28
N GLU A 77 -5.27 -3.75 -5.43
CA GLU A 77 -5.92 -4.01 -6.71
C GLU A 77 -5.57 -2.94 -7.77
N ARG A 78 -5.45 -1.67 -7.37
CA ARG A 78 -5.00 -0.60 -8.28
C ARG A 78 -3.56 -0.85 -8.75
N MET A 79 -2.66 -1.19 -7.83
CA MET A 79 -1.27 -1.52 -8.15
C MET A 79 -1.17 -2.72 -9.10
N LYS A 80 -1.96 -3.76 -8.84
CA LYS A 80 -2.06 -4.94 -9.73
C LYS A 80 -2.50 -4.55 -11.14
N LYS A 81 -3.51 -3.68 -11.28
CA LYS A 81 -3.95 -3.16 -12.59
C LYS A 81 -2.85 -2.38 -13.30
N GLN A 82 -2.17 -1.47 -12.60
CA GLN A 82 -1.04 -0.72 -13.15
C GLN A 82 0.07 -1.66 -13.66
N ILE A 83 0.39 -2.72 -12.90
CA ILE A 83 1.38 -3.73 -13.32
C ILE A 83 0.92 -4.47 -14.57
N VAL A 84 -0.36 -4.86 -14.65
CA VAL A 84 -0.92 -5.53 -15.84
C VAL A 84 -0.86 -4.62 -17.07
N GLU A 85 -1.25 -3.34 -16.93
CA GLU A 85 -1.15 -2.34 -18.02
C GLU A 85 0.28 -2.22 -18.53
N LEU A 86 1.26 -2.07 -17.62
CA LEU A 86 2.68 -2.02 -17.98
C LEU A 86 3.18 -3.33 -18.64
N ARG A 87 2.63 -4.49 -18.24
CA ARG A 87 2.96 -5.78 -18.86
C ARG A 87 2.33 -5.96 -20.24
N CYS A 88 1.14 -5.43 -20.48
CA CYS A 88 0.41 -5.57 -21.73
C CYS A 88 0.76 -4.52 -22.79
N ARG A 89 1.43 -3.41 -22.42
CA ARG A 89 1.89 -2.41 -23.40
C ARG A 89 2.86 -3.03 -24.41
N LYS A 90 2.61 -2.71 -25.69
CA LYS A 90 3.38 -3.20 -26.82
C LYS A 90 4.83 -2.73 -26.73
N LYS A 91 5.69 -3.65 -27.10
CA LYS A 91 7.12 -3.52 -27.36
C LYS A 91 7.32 -2.55 -28.56
N VAL A 92 8.04 -1.44 -28.38
CA VAL A 92 8.42 -0.48 -29.47
C VAL A 92 9.82 -0.80 -29.95
#